data_AF-V6HY71-F1
#
_entry.id   AF-V6HY71-F1
#
_cell.length_a   1.000
_cell.length_b   1.000
_cell.length_c   1.000
_cell.angle_alpha   90.00
_cell.angle_beta   90.00
_cell.angle_gamma   90.00
#
_symmetry.space_group_name_H-M   'P 1'
#
loop_
_entity.id
_entity.type
_entity.pdbx_description
1 polymer ?
#
loop_
_entity_poly.entity_id
_entity_poly.type
_entity_poly.pdbx_seq_one_letter_code
_entity_poly.pdbx_strand_id
1 'polypeptide(L)'
;MYKLGLKADRKRSFRPVTTNSKHKLPVAPNLLDQVFKSDGLNQIWLSDITYIPINGKWIYLFAIKDLFNREIIGWELGSTLETEHLLKAFEKALSRRRYPKEVIFHSDRGVQYASDDFRKVLNTNEFVQSMSRKGNVL
;
A
#
# COMPACT_ATOMS: atom_id res chain seq x y z
N MET A 1 -12.39 30.74 -39.04
CA MET A 1 -11.50 30.24 -37.96
C MET A 1 -10.89 28.90 -38.41
N TYR A 2 -9.59 28.85 -38.66
CA TYR A 2 -8.87 27.61 -39.01
C TYR A 2 -8.52 26.83 -37.73
N LYS A 3 -8.97 25.58 -37.62
CA LYS A 3 -8.57 24.67 -36.54
C LYS A 3 -7.27 23.96 -36.96
N LEU A 4 -6.16 24.26 -36.28
CA LEU A 4 -4.79 23.81 -36.58
C LEU A 4 -4.51 22.29 -36.50
N GLY A 5 -5.52 21.41 -36.39
CA GLY A 5 -5.35 19.95 -36.47
C GLY A 5 -4.44 19.31 -35.41
N LEU A 6 -3.90 20.08 -34.46
CA LEU A 6 -2.98 19.62 -33.44
C LEU A 6 -3.69 18.67 -32.46
N LYS A 7 -3.24 17.42 -32.41
CA LYS A 7 -3.60 16.44 -31.38
C LYS A 7 -2.37 16.16 -30.52
N ALA A 8 -2.55 16.08 -29.21
CA ALA A 8 -1.50 15.65 -28.31
C ALA A 8 -1.07 14.22 -28.64
N ASP A 9 0.19 14.01 -28.99
CA ASP A 9 0.78 12.68 -29.09
C ASP A 9 0.94 12.12 -27.66
N ARG A 10 -0.14 11.50 -27.18
CA ARG A 10 -0.12 10.81 -25.90
C ARG A 10 0.48 9.43 -26.14
N LYS A 11 1.75 9.25 -25.76
CA LYS A 11 2.31 7.91 -25.55
C LYS A 11 1.29 7.10 -24.77
N ARG A 12 0.89 5.94 -25.31
CA ARG A 12 -0.04 5.01 -24.67
C ARG A 12 0.46 4.78 -23.24
N SER A 13 -0.31 5.18 -22.23
CA SER A 13 0.06 4.89 -20.85
C SER A 13 -0.01 3.38 -20.67
N PHE A 14 1.14 2.72 -20.64
CA PHE A 14 1.20 1.35 -20.14
C PHE A 14 0.95 1.44 -18.64
N ARG A 15 -0.16 0.89 -18.18
CA ARG A 15 -0.51 0.80 -16.76
C ARG A 15 -0.06 -0.57 -16.27
N PRO A 16 1.10 -0.70 -15.61
CA PRO A 16 1.39 -1.94 -14.90
C PRO A 16 0.28 -2.16 -13.86
N VAL A 17 -0.26 -3.38 -13.84
CA VAL A 17 -1.33 -3.75 -12.92
C VAL A 17 -0.68 -4.08 -11.57
N THR A 18 -0.78 -3.14 -10.63
CA THR A 18 -0.23 -3.28 -9.26
C THR A 18 -1.11 -4.11 -8.34
N THR A 19 -2.43 -4.04 -8.55
CA THR A 19 -3.42 -4.61 -7.64
C THR A 19 -4.29 -5.63 -8.36
N ASN A 20 -4.09 -6.93 -8.10
CA ASN A 20 -5.07 -7.95 -8.48
C ASN A 20 -6.14 -8.11 -7.39
N SER A 21 -7.10 -7.19 -7.34
CA SER A 21 -8.23 -7.24 -6.40
C SER A 21 -9.30 -8.30 -6.75
N LYS A 22 -9.07 -9.13 -7.78
CA LYS A 22 -9.91 -10.27 -8.17
C LYS A 22 -9.27 -11.59 -7.73
N HIS A 23 -8.76 -11.65 -6.50
CA HIS A 23 -8.25 -12.87 -5.90
C HIS A 23 -9.30 -13.54 -4.99
N LYS A 24 -9.14 -14.84 -4.74
CA LYS A 24 -9.98 -15.59 -3.78
C LYS A 24 -9.46 -15.52 -2.33
N LEU A 25 -8.34 -14.82 -2.09
CA LEU A 25 -7.76 -14.69 -0.75
C LEU A 25 -8.69 -13.90 0.20
N PRO A 26 -8.61 -14.13 1.52
CA PRO A 26 -9.43 -13.44 2.52
C PRO A 26 -9.26 -11.91 2.48
N VAL A 27 -10.36 -11.19 2.58
CA VAL A 27 -10.39 -9.71 2.60
C VAL A 27 -10.78 -9.26 4.00
N ALA A 28 -9.99 -8.36 4.61
CA ALA A 28 -10.29 -7.78 5.91
C ALA A 28 -11.43 -6.72 5.82
N PRO A 29 -12.20 -6.50 6.90
CA PRO A 29 -13.21 -5.45 6.92
C PRO A 29 -12.59 -4.04 6.73
N ASN A 30 -13.34 -3.14 6.12
CA ASN A 30 -12.96 -1.73 6.04
C ASN A 30 -13.33 -1.05 7.35
N LEU A 31 -12.34 -0.79 8.21
CA LEU A 31 -12.50 -0.19 9.53
C LEU A 31 -12.45 1.34 9.47
N LEU A 32 -11.84 1.91 8.44
CA LEU A 32 -11.76 3.36 8.29
C LEU A 32 -13.00 3.94 7.61
N ASP A 33 -13.68 3.18 6.75
CA ASP A 33 -14.87 3.62 5.98
C ASP A 33 -14.75 5.07 5.41
N GLN A 34 -13.55 5.42 4.91
CA GLN A 34 -13.17 6.74 4.38
C GLN A 34 -13.01 7.86 5.43
N VAL A 35 -13.08 7.55 6.72
CA VAL A 35 -12.73 8.45 7.82
C VAL A 35 -11.26 8.24 8.18
N PHE A 36 -10.40 9.04 7.55
CA PHE A 36 -8.96 9.06 7.81
C PHE A 36 -8.61 10.09 8.89
N LYS A 37 -8.97 9.79 10.13
CA LYS A 37 -8.60 10.60 11.29
C LYS A 37 -7.90 9.74 12.33
N SER A 38 -6.87 10.31 12.95
CA SER A 38 -6.12 9.72 14.04
C SER A 38 -5.75 10.84 15.00
N ASP A 39 -5.82 10.56 16.29
CA ASP A 39 -5.58 11.54 17.36
C ASP A 39 -4.18 11.39 17.98
N GLY A 40 -3.38 10.44 17.50
CA GLY A 40 -2.00 10.23 17.96
C GLY A 40 -1.20 9.24 17.11
N LEU A 41 0.11 9.22 17.35
CA LEU A 41 1.04 8.30 16.67
C LEU A 41 0.64 6.84 16.88
N ASN A 42 0.95 6.00 15.90
CA ASN A 42 0.77 4.54 15.94
C ASN A 42 -0.66 4.06 16.23
N GLN A 43 -1.69 4.84 15.88
CA GLN A 43 -3.07 4.33 15.91
C GLN A 43 -3.45 3.71 14.56
N ILE A 44 -3.08 4.38 13.46
CA ILE A 44 -3.39 3.94 12.10
C ILE A 44 -2.13 4.08 11.24
N TRP A 45 -1.71 2.95 10.66
CA TRP A 45 -0.69 2.92 9.62
C TRP A 45 -1.36 2.67 8.28
N LEU A 46 -1.00 3.48 7.29
CA LEU A 46 -1.46 3.34 5.91
C LEU A 46 -0.34 2.76 5.06
N SER A 47 -0.66 1.85 4.15
CA SER A 47 0.31 1.28 3.23
C SER A 47 -0.14 1.37 1.78
N ASP A 48 0.80 1.73 0.91
CA ASP A 48 0.60 1.77 -0.54
C ASP A 48 1.78 1.14 -1.28
N ILE A 49 1.49 0.52 -2.43
CA ILE A 49 2.50 -0.04 -3.34
C ILE A 49 2.40 0.71 -4.66
N THR A 50 3.46 1.43 -5.00
CA THR A 50 3.55 2.17 -6.26
C THR A 50 4.76 1.69 -7.06
N TYR A 51 4.91 2.18 -8.29
CA TYR A 51 6.01 1.83 -9.17
C TYR A 51 6.76 3.08 -9.63
N ILE A 52 8.07 2.94 -9.78
CA ILE A 52 8.99 3.98 -10.19
C ILE A 52 9.67 3.52 -11.48
N PRO A 53 9.56 4.28 -12.58
CA PRO A 53 10.30 3.98 -13.81
C PRO A 53 11.76 4.35 -13.65
N ILE A 54 12.67 3.39 -13.87
CA ILE A 54 14.12 3.62 -13.86
C ILE A 54 14.74 2.93 -15.08
N ASN A 55 15.36 3.70 -15.96
CA ASN A 55 16.12 3.21 -17.13
C ASN A 55 15.39 2.14 -17.96
N GLY A 56 14.10 2.36 -18.23
CA GLY A 56 13.27 1.43 -19.02
C GLY A 56 12.79 0.18 -18.27
N LYS A 57 13.08 0.07 -16.96
CA LYS A 57 12.55 -0.94 -16.05
C LYS A 57 11.65 -0.30 -15.00
N TRP A 58 10.85 -1.11 -14.32
CA TRP A 58 10.02 -0.67 -13.20
C TRP A 58 10.58 -1.27 -11.91
N ILE A 59 10.62 -0.45 -10.87
CA ILE A 59 10.87 -0.88 -9.49
C ILE A 59 9.62 -0.55 -8.67
N TYR A 60 9.23 -1.43 -7.77
CA TYR A 60 8.07 -1.25 -6.91
C TYR A 60 8.51 -0.67 -5.57
N LEU A 61 7.87 0.41 -5.15
CA LEU A 61 8.03 1.02 -3.84
C LEU A 61 6.88 0.56 -2.94
N PHE A 62 7.24 -0.15 -1.88
CA PHE A 62 6.34 -0.51 -0.79
C PHE A 62 6.54 0.53 0.31
N ALA A 63 5.52 1.31 0.64
CA ALA A 63 5.64 2.40 1.60
C ALA A 63 4.56 2.33 2.68
N ILE A 64 4.98 2.50 3.93
CA ILE A 64 4.12 2.53 5.12
C ILE A 64 4.27 3.89 5.78
N LYS A 65 3.14 4.56 6.00
CA LYS A 65 3.07 5.87 6.66
C LYS A 65 2.22 5.81 7.92
N ASP A 66 2.61 6.57 8.92
CA ASP A 66 1.75 6.86 10.07
C ASP A 66 0.73 7.94 9.67
N LEU A 67 -0.56 7.69 9.90
CA LEU A 67 -1.62 8.60 9.49
C LEU A 67 -1.58 9.94 10.26
N PHE A 68 -1.17 9.92 11.53
CA PHE A 68 -1.23 11.10 12.40
C PHE A 68 -0.26 12.19 11.93
N ASN A 69 1.02 11.84 11.78
CA ASN A 69 2.07 12.79 11.42
C ASN A 69 2.52 12.71 9.94
N ARG A 70 1.92 11.80 9.16
CA ARG A 70 2.23 11.56 7.73
C ARG A 70 3.67 11.13 7.44
N GLU A 71 4.40 10.70 8.45
CA GLU A 71 5.78 10.24 8.32
C GLU A 71 5.81 8.88 7.64
N ILE A 72 6.72 8.70 6.67
CA ILE A 72 7.06 7.37 6.13
C ILE A 72 7.92 6.65 7.16
N ILE A 73 7.36 5.61 7.76
CA ILE A 73 7.98 4.88 8.87
C ILE A 73 8.66 3.59 8.44
N GLY A 74 8.29 3.06 7.28
CA GLY A 74 8.95 1.91 6.66
C GLY A 74 8.76 1.93 5.16
N TRP A 75 9.79 1.52 4.42
CA TRP A 75 9.71 1.37 2.98
C TRP A 75 10.72 0.35 2.44
N GLU A 76 10.42 -0.22 1.27
CA GLU A 76 11.30 -1.13 0.53
C GLU A 76 11.15 -0.93 -0.97
N LEU A 77 12.24 -1.11 -1.70
CA LEU A 77 12.24 -1.20 -3.16
C LEU A 77 12.37 -2.66 -3.58
N GLY A 78 11.38 -3.15 -4.34
CA GLY A 78 11.38 -4.49 -4.92
C GLY A 78 11.51 -4.43 -6.44
N SER A 79 12.29 -5.32 -7.03
CA SER A 79 12.27 -5.56 -8.49
C SER A 79 11.01 -6.33 -8.92
N THR A 80 10.30 -6.93 -7.97
CA THR A 80 9.08 -7.73 -8.14
C THR A 80 7.97 -7.20 -7.22
N LEU A 81 6.73 -7.61 -7.48
CA LEU A 81 5.57 -7.34 -6.63
C LEU A 81 5.37 -8.42 -5.54
N GLU A 82 6.44 -9.08 -5.12
CA GLU A 82 6.35 -10.18 -4.14
C GLU A 82 6.10 -9.65 -2.72
N THR A 83 5.32 -10.41 -1.94
CA THR A 83 4.99 -10.07 -0.55
C THR A 83 6.23 -9.90 0.33
N GLU A 84 7.36 -10.55 0.00
CA GLU A 84 8.59 -10.40 0.78
C GLU A 84 9.06 -8.95 0.92
N HIS A 85 8.84 -8.09 -0.08
CA HIS A 85 9.21 -6.67 -0.01
C HIS A 85 8.29 -5.90 0.92
N LEU A 86 7.00 -6.26 0.95
CA LEU A 86 6.04 -5.71 1.93
C LEU A 86 6.44 -6.10 3.36
N LEU A 87 6.85 -7.35 3.58
CA LEU A 87 7.33 -7.83 4.88
C LEU A 87 8.57 -7.05 5.36
N LYS A 88 9.53 -6.82 4.45
CA LYS A 88 10.72 -5.99 4.75
C LYS A 88 10.35 -4.55 5.11
N ALA A 89 9.42 -3.93 4.36
CA ALA A 89 8.95 -2.59 4.67
C ALA A 89 8.26 -2.54 6.04
N PHE A 90 7.45 -3.55 6.37
CA PHE A 90 6.75 -3.66 7.65
C PHE A 90 7.71 -3.85 8.83
N GLU A 91 8.72 -4.72 8.70
CA GLU A 91 9.73 -4.89 9.76
C GLU A 91 10.49 -3.59 10.05
N LYS A 92 10.85 -2.82 9.00
CA LYS A 92 11.46 -1.49 9.18
C LYS A 92 10.54 -0.55 9.95
N ALA A 93 9.23 -0.56 9.65
CA ALA A 93 8.25 0.26 10.36
C ALA A 93 8.11 -0.16 11.84
N LEU A 94 8.02 -1.46 12.12
CA LEU A 94 7.98 -2.01 13.48
C LEU A 94 9.19 -1.59 14.29
N SER A 95 10.39 -1.83 13.75
CA SER A 95 11.65 -1.49 14.42
C SER A 95 11.74 0.02 14.71
N ARG A 96 11.40 0.87 13.73
CA ARG A 96 11.41 2.33 13.89
C ARG A 96 10.44 2.80 14.99
N ARG A 97 9.28 2.16 15.11
CA ARG A 97 8.21 2.53 16.05
C ARG A 97 8.22 1.73 17.35
N ARG A 98 9.25 0.90 17.56
CA ARG A 98 9.43 0.06 18.76
C ARG A 98 8.27 -0.91 19.01
N TYR A 99 7.81 -1.56 17.95
CA TYR A 99 6.82 -2.64 18.00
C TYR A 99 5.52 -2.26 18.74
N PRO A 100 4.76 -1.25 18.26
CA PRO A 100 3.47 -0.92 18.84
C PRO A 100 2.46 -2.05 18.59
N LYS A 101 1.42 -2.11 19.42
CA LYS A 101 0.35 -3.10 19.37
C LYS A 101 -0.99 -2.42 19.11
N GLU A 102 -1.97 -3.22 18.70
CA GLU A 102 -3.36 -2.78 18.48
C GLU A 102 -3.50 -1.66 17.42
N VAL A 103 -2.49 -1.53 16.56
CA VAL A 103 -2.47 -0.53 15.48
C VAL A 103 -3.29 -1.04 14.31
N ILE A 104 -4.12 -0.16 13.74
CA ILE A 104 -4.84 -0.47 12.50
C ILE A 104 -3.86 -0.39 11.33
N PHE A 105 -3.66 -1.49 10.62
CA PHE A 105 -2.94 -1.49 9.35
C PHE A 105 -3.95 -1.43 8.20
N HIS A 106 -4.02 -0.29 7.50
CA HIS A 106 -4.99 -0.09 6.42
C HIS A 106 -4.31 -0.02 5.05
N SER A 107 -4.82 -0.81 4.09
CA SER A 107 -4.31 -0.90 2.72
C SER A 107 -5.44 -1.04 1.70
N ASP A 108 -5.10 -1.08 0.41
CA ASP A 108 -6.02 -1.57 -0.61
C ASP A 108 -6.19 -3.11 -0.55
N ARG A 109 -6.95 -3.68 -1.50
CA ARG A 109 -7.16 -5.14 -1.63
C ARG A 109 -6.14 -5.82 -2.55
N GLY A 110 -4.87 -5.42 -2.50
CA GLY A 110 -3.78 -6.09 -3.20
C GLY A 110 -3.53 -7.51 -2.68
N VAL A 111 -3.09 -8.42 -3.57
CA VAL A 111 -2.78 -9.81 -3.22
C VAL A 111 -1.69 -9.91 -2.15
N GLN A 112 -0.77 -8.94 -2.13
CA GLN A 112 0.32 -8.86 -1.15
C GLN A 112 -0.25 -8.66 0.25
N TYR A 113 -1.20 -7.73 0.41
CA TYR A 113 -1.87 -7.47 1.67
C TYR A 113 -2.78 -8.62 2.10
N ALA A 114 -3.40 -9.33 1.15
CA ALA A 114 -4.27 -10.47 1.42
C ALA A 114 -3.54 -11.81 1.60
N SER A 115 -2.22 -11.84 1.39
CA SER A 115 -1.41 -13.05 1.50
C SER A 115 -1.39 -13.61 2.94
N ASP A 116 -1.30 -14.93 3.05
CA ASP A 116 -1.26 -15.61 4.36
C ASP A 116 -0.04 -15.19 5.19
N ASP A 117 1.12 -15.00 4.54
CA ASP A 117 2.35 -14.57 5.20
C ASP A 117 2.18 -13.18 5.84
N PHE A 118 1.62 -12.21 5.12
CA PHE A 118 1.42 -10.88 5.66
C PHE A 118 0.36 -10.86 6.76
N ARG A 119 -0.74 -11.59 6.58
CA ARG A 119 -1.77 -11.76 7.61
C ARG A 119 -1.21 -12.38 8.89
N LYS A 120 -0.36 -13.40 8.76
CA LYS A 120 0.31 -14.04 9.90
C LYS A 120 1.18 -13.04 10.65
N VAL A 121 2.01 -12.27 9.94
CA VAL A 121 2.91 -11.30 10.56
C VAL A 121 2.15 -10.15 11.23
N LEU A 122 1.05 -9.66 10.65
CA LEU A 122 0.18 -8.68 11.33
C LEU A 122 -0.40 -9.24 12.62
N ASN A 123 -0.95 -10.47 12.58
CA ASN A 123 -1.53 -11.11 13.76
C ASN A 123 -0.50 -11.37 14.85
N THR A 124 0.70 -11.84 14.49
CA THR A 124 1.79 -12.07 15.46
C THR A 124 2.25 -10.79 16.16
N ASN A 125 2.11 -9.63 15.51
CA ASN A 125 2.46 -8.33 16.10
C ASN A 125 1.24 -7.59 16.68
N GLU A 126 0.07 -8.25 16.79
CA GLU A 126 -1.16 -7.68 17.37
C GLU A 126 -1.70 -6.47 16.60
N PHE A 127 -1.50 -6.41 15.27
CA PHE A 127 -2.08 -5.39 14.40
C PHE A 127 -3.48 -5.80 13.94
N VAL A 128 -4.36 -4.80 13.79
CA VAL A 128 -5.71 -4.99 13.24
C VAL A 128 -5.70 -4.68 11.76
N GLN A 129 -5.86 -5.71 10.92
CA GLN A 129 -5.87 -5.51 9.47
C GLN A 129 -7.17 -4.85 9.01
N SER A 130 -7.05 -3.87 8.13
CA SER A 130 -8.16 -3.24 7.43
C SER A 130 -7.86 -3.07 5.94
N MET A 131 -8.87 -3.28 5.08
CA MET A 131 -8.72 -3.08 3.64
C MET A 131 -9.84 -2.25 3.04
N SER A 132 -9.50 -1.35 2.11
CA SER A 132 -10.46 -0.49 1.41
C SER A 132 -11.51 -1.28 0.61
N ARG A 133 -12.61 -0.65 0.19
CA ARG A 133 -13.57 -1.27 -0.76
C ARG A 133 -12.99 -1.29 -2.18
N LYS A 134 -13.37 -2.29 -2.97
CA LYS A 134 -13.01 -2.37 -4.40
C LYS A 134 -13.44 -1.09 -5.12
N GLY A 135 -12.48 -0.36 -5.72
CA GLY A 135 -12.74 0.89 -6.45
C GLY A 135 -12.51 2.18 -5.64
N ASN A 136 -12.20 2.08 -4.34
CA ASN A 136 -11.79 3.23 -3.53
C ASN A 136 -10.28 3.20 -3.31
N VAL A 137 -9.59 4.23 -3.81
CA VAL A 137 -8.19 4.53 -3.49
C VAL A 137 -8.09 5.08 -2.07
N LEU A 138 -6.95 4.79 -1.43
CA LEU A 138 -6.55 5.28 -0.09
C LEU A 138 -6.45 6.81 -0.01
#